data_AF-A0A2V5MX08-F1
#
_entry.id   AF-A0A2V5MX08-F1
#
_cell.length_a   1.000
_cell.length_b   1.000
_cell.length_c   1.000
_cell.angle_alpha   90.00
_cell.angle_beta   90.00
_cell.angle_gamma   90.00
#
_symmetry.space_group_name_H-M   'P 1'
#
loop_
_entity.id
_entity.type
_entity.pdbx_description
1 polymer ?
#
loop_
_entity_poly.entity_id
_entity_poly.type
_entity_poly.pdbx_seq_one_letter_code
_entity_poly.pdbx_strand_id
1 'polypeptide(L)'
;GRVIGRAFNQIELLKDATAHAEMLAMTQAEEAVGDWRLTDCTLYVTKEPCPMCAGAMVHVRLARVVYGASDAKAGAAGSVINLLQFPSLNHHCEITSGVREAECRALLQDFFAEQRKRNA
;
A
#
# COMPACT_ATOMS: atom_id res chain seq x y z
N GLY A 1 15.16 -6.59 -9.80
CA GLY A 1 15.19 -6.33 -8.35
C GLY A 1 15.02 -7.63 -7.56
N ARG A 2 15.35 -7.63 -6.27
CA ARG A 2 15.14 -8.73 -5.31
C ARG A 2 13.92 -8.41 -4.44
N VAL A 3 13.08 -9.38 -4.14
CA VAL A 3 11.99 -9.18 -3.17
C VAL A 3 12.53 -9.32 -1.75
N ILE A 4 12.31 -8.29 -0.93
CA ILE A 4 12.81 -8.18 0.45
C ILE A 4 11.70 -8.09 1.50
N GLY A 5 10.43 -8.04 1.08
CA GLY A 5 9.26 -8.08 1.94
C GLY A 5 8.04 -8.51 1.15
N ARG A 6 7.16 -9.31 1.76
CA ARG A 6 5.87 -9.73 1.20
C ARG A 6 4.86 -9.87 2.34
N ALA A 7 3.77 -9.12 2.27
CA ALA A 7 2.70 -9.19 3.24
C ALA A 7 1.34 -8.99 2.59
N PHE A 8 0.30 -9.26 3.36
CA PHE A 8 -1.10 -9.03 3.02
C PHE A 8 -1.82 -8.44 4.24
N ASN A 9 -3.04 -7.95 4.03
CA ASN A 9 -3.85 -7.36 5.10
C ASN A 9 -4.11 -8.37 6.23
N GLN A 10 -3.73 -8.02 7.46
CA GLN A 10 -3.87 -8.87 8.64
C GLN A 10 -4.63 -8.19 9.80
N ILE A 11 -5.34 -7.08 9.54
CA ILE A 11 -6.10 -6.34 10.56
C ILE A 11 -6.94 -7.26 11.45
N GLU A 12 -7.77 -8.11 10.83
CA GLU A 12 -8.68 -8.99 11.57
C GLU A 12 -7.95 -10.13 12.30
N LEU A 13 -6.84 -10.60 11.74
CA LEU A 13 -6.04 -11.70 12.31
C LEU A 13 -5.27 -11.22 13.55
N LEU A 14 -4.66 -10.05 13.47
CA LEU A 14 -3.80 -9.49 14.51
C LEU A 14 -4.55 -8.57 15.49
N LYS A 15 -5.81 -8.23 15.18
CA LYS A 15 -6.60 -7.23 15.93
C LYS A 15 -5.87 -5.90 16.05
N ASP A 16 -5.21 -5.51 14.95
CA ASP A 16 -4.40 -4.31 14.83
C ASP A 16 -4.85 -3.51 13.60
N ALA A 17 -5.37 -2.30 13.83
CA ALA A 17 -5.85 -1.42 12.77
C ALA A 17 -4.72 -0.98 11.80
N THR A 18 -3.46 -1.09 12.21
CA THR A 18 -2.31 -0.69 11.40
C THR A 18 -1.74 -1.82 10.53
N ALA A 19 -2.21 -3.06 10.71
CA ALA A 19 -1.71 -4.27 10.04
C ALA A 19 -2.12 -4.40 8.56
N HIS A 20 -2.00 -3.30 7.81
CA HIS A 20 -2.16 -3.23 6.37
C HIS A 20 -0.98 -3.91 5.66
N ALA A 21 -1.21 -4.36 4.42
CA ALA A 21 -0.21 -5.08 3.63
C ALA A 21 1.08 -4.25 3.44
N GLU A 22 0.93 -2.96 3.18
CA GLU A 22 2.03 -2.03 2.94
C GLU A 22 2.89 -1.83 4.19
N MET A 23 2.24 -1.63 5.34
CA MET A 23 2.91 -1.44 6.63
C MET A 23 3.78 -2.65 6.97
N LEU A 24 3.18 -3.85 6.92
CA LEU A 24 3.85 -5.09 7.24
C LEU A 24 4.99 -5.39 6.24
N ALA A 25 4.80 -5.11 4.96
CA ALA A 25 5.84 -5.31 3.94
C ALA A 25 7.01 -4.34 4.11
N MET A 26 6.76 -3.09 4.51
CA MET A 26 7.82 -2.12 4.83
C MET A 26 8.63 -2.58 6.04
N THR A 27 7.99 -3.01 7.13
CA THR A 27 8.70 -3.53 8.31
C THR A 27 9.62 -4.70 7.97
N GLN A 28 9.14 -5.66 7.16
CA GLN A 28 9.98 -6.77 6.68
C GLN A 28 11.16 -6.28 5.81
N ALA A 29 10.91 -5.28 4.96
CA ALA A 29 11.94 -4.70 4.10
C ALA A 29 13.00 -3.95 4.89
N GLU A 30 12.60 -3.19 5.93
CA GLU A 30 13.52 -2.48 6.84
C GLU A 30 14.43 -3.47 7.57
N GLU A 31 13.88 -4.58 8.06
CA GLU A 31 14.66 -5.66 8.67
C GLU A 31 15.64 -6.29 7.66
N ALA A 32 15.18 -6.57 6.44
CA ALA A 32 16.02 -7.18 5.40
C ALA A 32 17.13 -6.25 4.88
N VAL A 33 16.95 -4.93 4.97
CA VAL A 33 17.94 -3.91 4.62
C VAL A 33 18.86 -3.60 5.80
N GLY A 34 18.36 -3.71 7.03
CA GLY A 34 19.05 -3.27 8.24
C GLY A 34 19.01 -1.76 8.46
N ASP A 35 18.08 -1.05 7.81
CA ASP A 35 17.86 0.39 7.91
C ASP A 35 16.35 0.67 7.72
N TRP A 36 15.85 1.74 8.33
CA TRP A 36 14.50 2.25 8.12
C TRP A 36 14.36 2.99 6.78
N ARG A 37 15.49 3.40 6.18
CA ARG A 37 15.50 4.03 4.86
C ARG A 37 15.42 2.98 3.75
N LEU A 38 14.32 3.02 3.02
CA LEU A 38 14.05 2.20 1.84
C LEU A 38 14.23 3.01 0.54
N THR A 39 15.26 3.88 0.49
CA THR A 39 15.49 4.87 -0.59
C THR A 39 15.59 4.27 -1.99
N ASP A 40 16.09 3.05 -2.12
CA ASP A 40 16.24 2.38 -3.43
C ASP A 40 15.17 1.31 -3.67
N CYS A 41 14.10 1.30 -2.88
CA CYS A 41 13.06 0.29 -2.94
C CYS A 41 11.84 0.75 -3.74
N THR A 42 11.19 -0.21 -4.39
CA THR A 42 9.87 -0.04 -5.01
C THR A 42 8.86 -0.91 -4.27
N LEU A 43 7.77 -0.30 -3.80
CA LEU A 43 6.66 -1.02 -3.17
C LEU A 43 5.57 -1.30 -4.21
N TYR A 44 5.11 -2.55 -4.28
CA TYR A 44 3.99 -2.97 -5.12
C TYR A 44 2.80 -3.34 -4.22
N VAL A 45 1.63 -2.76 -4.49
CA VAL A 45 0.39 -3.02 -3.72
C VAL A 45 -0.82 -3.16 -4.65
N THR A 46 -1.73 -4.09 -4.37
CA THR A 46 -2.86 -4.37 -5.26
C THR A 46 -3.92 -3.26 -5.27
N LYS A 47 -4.04 -2.49 -4.18
CA LYS A 47 -4.99 -1.40 -4.00
C LYS A 47 -4.24 -0.13 -3.64
N GLU A 48 -4.72 1.02 -4.09
CA GLU A 48 -4.17 2.32 -3.74
C GLU A 48 -4.02 2.48 -2.22
N PRO A 49 -2.84 2.95 -1.75
CA PRO A 49 -2.56 3.07 -0.33
C PRO A 49 -3.45 4.13 0.33
N CYS A 50 -3.87 3.85 1.56
CA CYS A 50 -4.62 4.80 2.39
C CYS A 50 -3.70 5.89 2.99
N PRO A 51 -4.23 6.92 3.67
CA PRO A 51 -3.40 8.00 4.25
C PRO A 51 -2.32 7.51 5.21
N MET A 52 -2.63 6.50 6.03
CA MET A 52 -1.66 5.87 6.94
C MET A 52 -0.48 5.26 6.17
N CYS A 53 -0.78 4.41 5.18
CA CYS A 53 0.25 3.72 4.41
C CYS A 53 1.06 4.71 3.57
N ALA A 54 0.41 5.68 2.91
CA ALA A 54 1.09 6.69 2.12
C ALA A 54 2.01 7.59 2.97
N GLY A 55 1.57 8.00 4.16
CA GLY A 55 2.41 8.74 5.10
C GLY A 55 3.63 7.91 5.54
N ALA A 56 3.44 6.63 5.85
CA ALA A 56 4.54 5.73 6.18
C ALA A 56 5.54 5.56 5.02
N MET A 57 5.07 5.44 3.77
CA MET A 57 5.94 5.37 2.58
C MET A 57 6.85 6.60 2.44
N VAL A 58 6.33 7.80 2.76
CA VAL A 58 7.11 9.05 2.80
C VAL A 58 8.16 9.01 3.93
N HIS A 59 7.81 8.48 5.09
CA HIS A 59 8.73 8.36 6.24
C HIS A 59 9.88 7.40 5.97
N VAL A 60 9.60 6.23 5.39
CA VAL A 60 10.65 5.23 5.05
C VAL A 60 11.42 5.58 3.78
N ARG A 61 11.09 6.69 3.11
CA ARG A 61 11.79 7.21 1.94
C ARG A 61 11.70 6.32 0.69
N LEU A 62 10.59 5.62 0.48
CA LEU A 62 10.44 4.78 -0.72
C LEU A 62 10.68 5.59 -2.01
N ALA A 63 11.51 5.07 -2.93
CA ALA A 63 11.70 5.72 -4.23
C ALA A 63 10.41 5.72 -5.05
N ARG A 64 9.71 4.57 -5.08
CA ARG A 64 8.58 4.35 -5.97
C ARG A 64 7.49 3.49 -5.35
N VAL A 65 6.25 3.85 -5.65
CA VAL A 65 5.05 3.10 -5.30
C VAL A 65 4.31 2.71 -6.57
N VAL A 66 4.02 1.43 -6.71
CA VAL A 66 3.27 0.87 -7.84
C VAL A 66 1.98 0.26 -7.29
N TYR A 67 0.84 0.66 -7.81
CA TYR A 67 -0.44 0.09 -7.38
C TYR A 67 -1.36 -0.31 -8.53
N GLY A 68 -2.24 -1.28 -8.24
CA GLY A 68 -3.24 -1.78 -9.17
C GLY A 68 -4.51 -0.93 -9.18
N ALA A 69 -5.50 -1.31 -8.36
CA ALA A 69 -6.79 -0.64 -8.31
C ALA A 69 -6.74 0.68 -7.52
N SER A 70 -7.32 1.74 -8.09
CA SER A 70 -7.55 3.00 -7.36
C SER A 70 -8.59 2.84 -6.25
N ASP A 71 -8.51 3.70 -5.23
CA ASP A 71 -9.48 3.77 -4.14
C ASP A 71 -10.13 5.15 -4.08
N ALA A 72 -11.30 5.27 -4.70
CA ALA A 72 -12.07 6.51 -4.72
C ALA A 72 -12.59 6.96 -3.33
N LYS A 73 -12.57 6.10 -2.31
CA LYS A 73 -13.10 6.41 -0.98
C LYS A 73 -12.01 6.82 0.01
N ALA A 74 -10.83 6.22 -0.09
CA ALA A 74 -9.76 6.43 0.90
C ALA A 74 -8.34 6.45 0.30
N GLY A 75 -8.19 6.50 -1.03
CA GLY A 75 -6.89 6.51 -1.68
C GLY A 75 -6.10 7.80 -1.42
N ALA A 76 -4.83 7.65 -1.02
CA ALA A 76 -3.93 8.75 -0.67
C ALA A 76 -2.72 8.89 -1.61
N ALA A 77 -2.78 8.27 -2.79
CA ALA A 77 -1.77 8.39 -3.85
C ALA A 77 -2.34 9.06 -5.11
N GLY A 78 -3.44 9.81 -4.98
CA GLY A 78 -4.05 10.55 -6.09
C GLY A 78 -5.58 10.62 -6.05
N SER A 79 -6.27 9.63 -5.46
CA SER A 79 -7.75 9.60 -5.51
C SER A 79 -8.42 10.64 -4.63
N VAL A 80 -8.20 10.59 -3.30
CA VAL A 80 -8.79 11.55 -2.36
C VAL A 80 -7.77 12.64 -1.98
N ILE A 81 -6.53 12.21 -1.77
CA ILE A 81 -5.38 13.08 -1.49
C ILE A 81 -4.15 12.45 -2.17
N ASN A 82 -3.09 13.21 -2.40
CA ASN A 82 -1.81 12.68 -2.84
C ASN A 82 -0.73 13.03 -1.81
N LEU A 83 -0.59 12.18 -0.78
CA LEU A 83 0.44 12.35 0.24
C LEU A 83 1.83 12.01 -0.29
N LEU A 84 1.94 11.08 -1.22
CA LEU A 84 3.21 10.64 -1.78
C LEU A 84 3.94 11.73 -2.59
N GLN A 85 3.21 12.77 -3.01
CA GLN A 85 3.74 13.92 -3.74
C GLN A 85 3.26 15.26 -3.15
N PHE A 86 2.98 15.30 -1.85
CA PHE A 86 2.47 16.50 -1.21
C PHE A 86 3.61 17.54 -1.05
N PRO A 87 3.48 18.77 -1.59
CA PRO A 87 4.63 19.67 -1.78
C PRO A 87 5.43 20.05 -0.53
N SER A 88 4.79 20.05 0.65
CA SER A 88 5.44 20.43 1.91
C SER A 88 6.12 19.28 2.64
N LEU A 89 6.01 18.04 2.15
CA LEU A 89 6.68 16.88 2.75
C LEU A 89 8.13 16.79 2.26
N ASN A 90 8.99 16.24 3.11
CA ASN A 90 10.44 16.19 2.89
C ASN A 90 10.91 15.06 1.95
N HIS A 91 10.00 14.21 1.47
CA HIS A 91 10.30 13.12 0.53
C HIS A 91 9.10 12.89 -0.37
N HIS A 92 9.37 12.58 -1.64
CA HIS A 92 8.34 12.36 -2.66
C HIS A 92 8.61 11.01 -3.34
N CYS A 93 7.55 10.23 -3.56
CA CYS A 93 7.65 8.95 -4.24
C CYS A 93 7.22 9.10 -5.71
N GLU A 94 7.88 8.39 -6.61
CA GLU A 94 7.33 8.12 -7.93
C GLU A 94 6.09 7.23 -7.81
N ILE A 95 5.07 7.50 -8.63
CA ILE A 95 3.80 6.76 -8.59
C ILE A 95 3.57 6.09 -9.94
N THR A 96 3.23 4.81 -9.94
CA THR A 96 2.69 4.12 -11.12
C THR A 96 1.41 3.42 -10.75
N SER A 97 0.29 3.87 -11.31
CA SER A 97 -1.04 3.32 -11.07
C SER A 97 -1.48 2.38 -12.19
N GLY A 98 -2.52 1.59 -11.93
CA GLY A 98 -3.20 0.80 -12.96
C GLY A 98 -2.53 -0.54 -13.31
N VAL A 99 -1.47 -0.94 -12.61
CA VAL A 99 -0.75 -2.19 -12.92
C VAL A 99 -1.60 -3.40 -12.52
N ARG A 100 -2.05 -4.17 -13.50
CA ARG A 100 -3.01 -5.29 -13.30
C ARG A 100 -4.31 -4.84 -12.63
N GLU A 101 -4.79 -3.64 -12.97
CA GLU A 101 -5.96 -3.02 -12.33
C GLU A 101 -7.19 -3.92 -12.33
N ALA A 102 -7.52 -4.53 -13.48
CA ALA A 102 -8.69 -5.38 -13.63
C ALA A 102 -8.66 -6.56 -12.65
N GLU A 103 -7.52 -7.24 -12.55
CA GLU A 103 -7.34 -8.37 -11.63
C GLU A 103 -7.36 -7.93 -10.16
N CYS A 104 -6.71 -6.80 -9.84
CA CYS A 104 -6.72 -6.27 -8.48
C CYS A 104 -8.12 -5.84 -8.04
N ARG A 105 -8.90 -5.25 -8.95
CA ARG A 105 -10.29 -4.84 -8.71
C ARG A 105 -11.20 -6.05 -8.52
N ALA A 106 -11.04 -7.08 -9.35
CA ALA A 106 -11.80 -8.33 -9.24
C ALA A 106 -11.65 -8.98 -7.85
N LEU A 107 -10.42 -9.08 -7.34
CA LEU A 107 -10.16 -9.63 -5.99
C LEU A 107 -10.96 -8.93 -4.88
N LEU A 108 -11.06 -7.59 -4.93
CA LEU A 108 -11.83 -6.83 -3.95
C LEU A 108 -13.34 -7.04 -4.11
N GLN A 109 -13.82 -7.05 -5.35
CA GLN A 109 -15.24 -7.24 -5.66
C GLN A 109 -15.73 -8.62 -5.22
N ASP A 110 -14.96 -9.66 -5.53
CA ASP A 110 -15.26 -11.04 -5.18
C ASP A 110 -15.29 -11.21 -3.66
N PHE A 111 -14.28 -10.71 -2.95
CA PHE A 111 -14.24 -10.74 -1.49
C PHE A 111 -15.50 -10.11 -0.87
N PHE A 112 -15.87 -8.89 -1.26
CA PHE A 112 -17.05 -8.24 -0.68
C PHE A 112 -18.38 -8.88 -1.12
N ALA A 113 -18.45 -9.47 -2.31
CA ALA A 113 -19.61 -10.23 -2.76
C ALA A 113 -19.82 -11.48 -1.90
N GLU A 114 -18.76 -12.20 -1.57
CA GLU A 114 -18.81 -13.34 -0.65
C GLU A 114 -19.20 -12.91 0.77
N GLN A 115 -18.63 -11.83 1.30
CA GLN A 115 -18.98 -11.33 2.63
C GLN A 115 -20.46 -10.95 2.74
N ARG A 116 -21.01 -10.29 1.71
CA ARG A 116 -22.45 -9.98 1.68
C ARG A 116 -23.32 -11.23 1.67
N LYS A 117 -22.91 -12.30 0.99
CA LYS A 117 -23.64 -13.58 0.98
C LYS A 117 -23.59 -14.29 2.33
N ARG A 118 -22.49 -14.16 3.09
CA ARG A 118 -22.34 -14.76 4.43
C ARG A 118 -23.13 -14.03 5.52
N ASN A 119 -23.32 -12.73 5.34
CA ASN A 119 -24.01 -11.85 6.30
C ASN A 119 -25.49 -11.62 5.95
N ALA A 120 -26.00 -12.25 4.89
CA ALA A 120 -27.40 -12.25 4.50
C ALA A 120 -28.12 -13.47 5.10
#